data_AF-A0A6B2XWG1-F1
#
_entry.id   AF-A0A6B2XWG1-F1
#
_cell.length_a   1.000
_cell.length_b   1.000
_cell.length_c   1.000
_cell.angle_alpha   90.00
_cell.angle_beta   90.00
_cell.angle_gamma   90.00
#
_symmetry.space_group_name_H-M   'P 1'
#
loop_
_entity.id
_entity.type
_entity.pdbx_description
1 polymer ?
#
loop_
_entity_poly.entity_id
_entity_poly.type
_entity_poly.pdbx_seq_one_letter_code
_entity_poly.pdbx_strand_id
1 'polypeptide(L)'
;AMPLAMNVFGTDRRLLKALGLKSYGQISEKIGGLLEPELPQGFIGVREAFGKLGSMVHVPPKKVKGESAPVQEVVLTGDDVDLDRLPALFTWPKDGGSFFNLGLTHTKHPETGVRNLGLYRLQRHDKRTIGMHWQIHKDSRNHYAVAAKRGERLPVAIAFGCPPAVTYASTAPLPGHLDEYLFAG
;
A
#
# COMPACT_ATOMS: atom_id res chain seq x y z
N ALA A 1 1.97 -26.93 -1.48
CA ALA A 1 2.03 -25.98 -0.36
C ALA A 1 2.68 -24.69 -0.85
N MET A 2 2.19 -23.52 -0.44
CA MET A 2 2.74 -22.21 -0.83
C MET A 2 3.84 -21.76 0.16
N PRO A 3 5.04 -21.35 -0.29
CA PRO A 3 6.07 -20.83 0.62
C PRO A 3 5.62 -19.57 1.37
N LEU A 4 6.03 -19.44 2.62
CA LEU A 4 5.76 -18.25 3.44
C LEU A 4 7.06 -17.47 3.67
N ALA A 5 7.09 -16.22 3.20
CA ALA A 5 8.17 -15.29 3.50
C ALA A 5 7.81 -14.45 4.73
N MET A 6 8.69 -14.45 5.74
CA MET A 6 8.52 -13.67 6.97
C MET A 6 9.78 -12.92 7.34
N ASN A 7 9.63 -11.96 8.25
CA ASN A 7 10.73 -11.16 8.77
C ASN A 7 11.49 -10.37 7.68
N VAL A 8 10.90 -10.09 6.51
CA VAL A 8 11.56 -9.47 5.35
C VAL A 8 12.20 -8.12 5.69
N PHE A 9 11.55 -7.35 6.56
CA PHE A 9 11.99 -6.03 7.04
C PHE A 9 12.65 -6.06 8.44
N GLY A 10 12.95 -7.23 8.99
CA GLY A 10 13.31 -7.38 10.41
C GLY A 10 14.68 -6.89 10.85
N THR A 11 15.38 -6.11 10.02
CA THR A 11 16.67 -5.49 10.37
C THR A 11 16.83 -4.21 9.55
N ASP A 12 17.43 -3.17 10.13
CA ASP A 12 17.74 -1.91 9.45
C ASP A 12 18.46 -2.13 8.12
N ARG A 13 19.50 -2.99 8.12
CA ARG A 13 20.25 -3.32 6.91
C ARG A 13 19.36 -3.84 5.77
N ARG A 14 18.39 -4.71 6.08
CA ARG A 14 17.45 -5.26 5.07
C ARG A 14 16.44 -4.23 4.63
N LEU A 15 15.89 -3.44 5.55
CA LEU A 15 14.95 -2.37 5.23
C LEU A 15 15.60 -1.32 4.34
N LEU A 16 16.76 -0.78 4.73
CA LEU A 16 17.51 0.20 3.95
C LEU A 16 17.86 -0.36 2.56
N LYS A 17 18.35 -1.60 2.48
CA LYS A 17 18.63 -2.26 1.19
C LYS A 17 17.37 -2.40 0.33
N ALA A 18 16.23 -2.77 0.92
CA ALA A 18 14.97 -2.96 0.20
C ALA A 18 14.39 -1.64 -0.32
N LEU A 19 14.67 -0.52 0.35
CA LEU A 19 14.29 0.83 -0.08
C LEU A 19 15.33 1.52 -0.97
N GLY A 20 16.48 0.89 -1.22
CA GLY A 20 17.58 1.51 -1.97
C GLY A 20 18.25 2.68 -1.22
N LEU A 21 18.19 2.69 0.11
CA LEU A 21 18.69 3.75 0.97
C LEU A 21 20.00 3.34 1.66
N LYS A 22 20.84 4.33 1.97
CA LYS A 22 22.07 4.17 2.77
C LYS A 22 21.84 4.50 4.24
N SER A 23 20.86 5.36 4.54
CA SER A 23 20.49 5.74 5.91
C SER A 23 19.04 6.18 5.98
N TYR A 24 18.47 6.22 7.19
CA TYR A 24 17.11 6.70 7.44
C TYR A 24 16.94 8.20 7.16
N GLY A 25 18.00 9.01 7.26
CA GLY A 25 17.93 10.45 6.97
C GLY A 25 17.46 10.76 5.55
N GLN A 26 17.77 9.87 4.60
CA GLN A 26 17.32 10.00 3.21
C GLN A 26 15.80 9.81 3.03
N ILE A 27 15.11 9.21 3.99
CA ILE A 27 13.64 9.11 3.98
C ILE A 27 13.04 10.48 4.26
N SER A 28 13.55 11.17 5.29
CA SER A 28 13.08 12.52 5.65
C SER A 28 13.34 13.53 4.54
N GLU A 29 14.49 13.46 3.87
CA GLU A 29 14.79 14.31 2.71
C GLU A 29 13.81 14.06 1.56
N LYS A 30 13.50 12.79 1.25
CA LYS A 30 12.51 12.42 0.22
C LYS A 30 11.11 12.91 0.57
N ILE A 31 10.67 12.73 1.81
CA ILE A 31 9.35 13.20 2.28
C ILE A 31 9.29 14.73 2.29
N GLY A 32 10.35 15.42 2.74
CA GLY A 32 10.43 16.88 2.75
C GLY A 32 10.28 17.46 1.34
N GLY A 33 11.01 16.90 0.36
CA GLY A 33 10.91 17.33 -1.05
C GLY A 33 9.53 17.14 -1.68
N LEU A 34 8.71 16.23 -1.14
CA LEU A 34 7.31 16.04 -1.57
C LEU A 34 6.34 17.03 -0.94
N LEU A 35 6.62 17.48 0.29
CA LEU A 35 5.78 18.39 1.05
C LEU A 35 6.06 19.86 0.74
N GLU A 36 7.26 20.17 0.27
CA GLU A 36 7.71 21.53 -0.02
C GLU A 36 7.84 21.77 -1.54
N PRO A 37 6.75 22.12 -2.24
CA PRO A 37 6.88 22.83 -3.51
C PRO A 37 7.23 24.28 -3.18
N GLU A 38 8.47 24.56 -2.79
CA GLU A 38 8.96 25.93 -2.79
C GLU A 38 8.94 26.40 -4.25
N LEU A 39 7.91 27.17 -4.62
CA LEU A 39 7.85 27.85 -5.91
C LEU A 39 9.00 28.85 -5.94
N PRO A 40 10.04 28.64 -6.78
CA PRO A 40 11.16 29.53 -6.82
C PRO A 40 10.71 30.89 -7.35
N GLN A 41 11.02 31.94 -6.61
CA GLN A 41 10.79 33.31 -7.07
C GLN A 41 11.93 33.72 -8.01
N GLY A 42 11.59 34.10 -9.26
CA GLY A 42 12.51 34.71 -10.22
C GLY A 42 13.13 33.78 -11.27
N PHE A 43 13.67 34.37 -12.35
CA PHE A 43 14.16 33.67 -13.55
C PHE A 43 15.31 32.67 -13.30
N ILE A 44 16.15 32.90 -12.27
CA ILE A 44 17.23 31.97 -11.88
C ILE A 44 16.66 30.74 -11.16
N GLY A 45 15.70 30.97 -10.27
CA GLY A 45 15.00 29.90 -9.55
C GLY A 45 14.23 28.97 -10.49
N VAL A 46 13.68 29.50 -11.59
CA VAL A 46 13.02 28.68 -12.62
C VAL A 46 14.00 27.68 -13.25
N ARG A 47 15.22 28.10 -13.61
CA ARG A 47 16.20 27.20 -14.24
C ARG A 47 16.72 26.13 -13.28
N GLU A 48 16.91 26.49 -12.00
CA GLU A 48 17.32 25.55 -10.95
C GLU A 48 16.19 24.57 -10.59
N ALA A 49 14.94 25.03 -10.55
CA ALA A 49 13.77 24.17 -10.40
C ALA A 49 13.58 23.23 -11.58
N PHE A 50 13.81 23.65 -12.83
CA PHE A 50 13.79 22.75 -13.98
C PHE A 50 14.86 21.65 -13.87
N GLY A 51 16.04 21.94 -13.32
CA GLY A 51 17.08 20.95 -13.02
C GLY A 51 16.70 19.99 -11.89
N LYS A 52 16.11 20.49 -10.80
CA LYS A 52 15.60 19.68 -9.68
C LYS A 52 14.36 18.86 -10.05
N LEU A 53 13.49 19.36 -10.94
CA LEU A 53 12.35 18.61 -11.50
C LEU A 53 12.79 17.36 -12.26
N GLY A 54 13.97 17.38 -12.91
CA GLY A 54 14.56 16.21 -13.55
C GLY A 54 14.99 15.11 -12.58
N SER A 55 15.22 15.44 -11.30
CA SER A 55 15.53 14.48 -10.23
C SER A 55 14.32 14.05 -9.39
N MET A 56 13.22 14.80 -9.47
CA MET A 56 11.92 14.49 -8.86
C MET A 56 10.89 14.12 -9.94
N VAL A 57 11.29 13.24 -10.86
CA VAL A 57 10.35 12.64 -11.81
C VAL A 57 9.52 11.66 -11.02
N HIS A 58 8.44 12.18 -10.43
CA HIS A 58 7.38 11.39 -9.86
C HIS A 58 6.73 10.60 -11.00
N VAL A 59 7.01 9.31 -11.07
CA VAL A 59 6.48 8.46 -12.14
C VAL A 59 5.12 7.94 -11.66
N PRO A 60 3.99 8.41 -12.24
CA PRO A 60 2.70 7.82 -11.91
C PRO A 60 2.72 6.32 -12.22
N PRO A 61 1.99 5.49 -11.45
CA PRO A 61 2.01 4.06 -11.64
C PRO A 61 1.55 3.69 -13.06
N LYS A 62 2.38 2.91 -13.76
CA LYS A 62 2.05 2.38 -15.09
C LYS A 62 1.05 1.24 -14.95
N LYS A 63 -0.10 1.35 -15.63
CA LYS A 63 -1.06 0.25 -15.74
C LYS A 63 -0.53 -0.83 -16.68
N VAL A 64 -0.60 -2.09 -16.24
CA VAL A 64 -0.14 -3.27 -16.99
C VAL A 64 -1.31 -4.25 -17.18
N LYS A 65 -1.22 -5.10 -18.21
CA LYS A 65 -2.22 -6.13 -18.57
C LYS A 65 -1.54 -7.35 -19.17
N GLY A 66 -2.27 -8.47 -19.25
CA GLY A 66 -1.80 -9.70 -19.88
C GLY A 66 -0.54 -10.24 -19.21
N GLU A 67 0.46 -10.62 -20.01
CA GLU A 67 1.74 -11.17 -19.54
C GLU A 67 2.51 -10.23 -18.61
N SER A 68 2.25 -8.91 -18.69
CA SER A 68 2.86 -7.94 -17.78
C SER A 68 2.20 -7.87 -16.39
N ALA A 69 1.17 -8.68 -16.13
CA ALA A 69 0.44 -8.75 -14.86
C ALA A 69 0.43 -10.19 -14.29
N PRO A 70 1.59 -10.75 -13.89
CA PRO A 70 1.71 -12.15 -13.46
C PRO A 70 0.87 -12.48 -12.21
N VAL A 71 0.47 -11.47 -11.44
CA VAL A 71 -0.46 -11.61 -10.31
C VAL A 71 -1.85 -12.12 -10.70
N GLN A 72 -2.16 -12.21 -12.00
CA GLN A 72 -3.44 -12.68 -12.55
C GLN A 72 -3.31 -14.03 -13.29
N GLU A 73 -2.19 -14.75 -13.17
CA GLU A 73 -1.99 -16.07 -13.81
C GLU A 73 -2.95 -17.15 -13.27
N VAL A 74 -3.27 -17.10 -11.99
CA VAL A 74 -4.21 -18.02 -11.33
C VAL A 74 -5.35 -17.21 -10.74
N VAL A 75 -6.56 -17.39 -11.29
CA VAL A 75 -7.76 -16.66 -10.88
C VAL A 75 -8.80 -17.65 -10.37
N LEU A 76 -9.22 -17.46 -9.12
CA LEU A 76 -10.32 -18.20 -8.50
C LEU A 76 -11.41 -17.18 -8.16
N THR A 77 -12.65 -17.47 -8.54
CA THR A 77 -13.80 -16.58 -8.29
C THR A 77 -14.99 -17.36 -7.79
N GLY A 78 -15.97 -16.68 -7.21
CA GLY A 78 -17.18 -17.32 -6.71
C GLY A 78 -16.86 -18.44 -5.71
N ASP A 79 -17.33 -19.65 -6.01
CA ASP A 79 -17.24 -20.79 -5.11
C ASP A 79 -15.90 -21.53 -5.19
N ASP A 80 -15.06 -21.22 -6.18
CA ASP A 80 -13.70 -21.74 -6.30
C ASP A 80 -12.71 -21.06 -5.34
N VAL A 81 -13.12 -19.96 -4.71
CA VAL A 81 -12.28 -19.23 -3.74
C VAL A 81 -12.12 -20.06 -2.47
N ASP A 82 -10.87 -20.35 -2.14
CA ASP A 82 -10.51 -21.04 -0.90
C ASP A 82 -9.30 -20.37 -0.22
N LEU A 83 -9.57 -19.59 0.82
CA LEU A 83 -8.56 -18.94 1.65
C LEU A 83 -7.69 -19.92 2.47
N ASP A 84 -8.06 -21.20 2.58
CA ASP A 84 -7.20 -22.23 3.16
C ASP A 84 -5.96 -22.53 2.30
N ARG A 85 -5.97 -22.12 1.02
CA ARG A 85 -4.82 -22.26 0.11
C ARG A 85 -3.68 -21.29 0.40
N LEU A 86 -3.95 -20.21 1.13
CA LEU A 86 -2.97 -19.19 1.49
C LEU A 86 -2.39 -19.46 2.89
N PRO A 87 -1.10 -19.19 3.12
CA PRO A 87 -0.46 -19.45 4.41
C PRO A 87 -0.88 -18.41 5.46
N ALA A 88 -2.02 -18.62 6.11
CA ALA A 88 -2.45 -17.84 7.27
C ALA A 88 -1.67 -18.25 8.52
N LEU A 89 -1.36 -17.27 9.38
CA LEU A 89 -0.56 -17.49 10.58
C LEU A 89 -1.42 -17.49 11.84
N PHE A 90 -1.35 -18.56 12.62
CA PHE A 90 -1.77 -18.59 14.02
C PHE A 90 -0.53 -18.31 14.88
N THR A 91 -0.37 -17.06 15.33
CA THR A 91 0.94 -16.59 15.85
C THR A 91 1.08 -16.85 17.34
N TRP A 92 0.01 -16.62 18.11
CA TRP A 92 0.01 -16.76 19.55
C TRP A 92 -1.01 -17.79 20.02
N PRO A 93 -0.76 -18.51 21.15
CA PRO A 93 -1.69 -19.51 21.68
C PRO A 93 -3.11 -19.00 21.97
N LYS A 94 -3.26 -17.68 22.18
CA LYS A 94 -4.54 -17.01 22.49
C LYS A 94 -5.06 -16.13 21.36
N ASP A 95 -4.49 -16.23 20.15
CA ASP A 95 -5.03 -15.52 18.99
C ASP A 95 -6.46 -16.04 18.71
N GLY A 96 -7.39 -15.13 18.38
CA GLY A 96 -8.78 -15.49 18.05
C GLY A 96 -8.96 -16.19 16.70
N GLY A 97 -7.87 -16.49 15.99
CA GLY A 97 -7.89 -17.13 14.68
C GLY A 97 -6.56 -17.00 13.93
N SER A 98 -6.53 -17.48 12.70
CA SER A 98 -5.37 -17.30 11.81
C SER A 98 -5.46 -15.97 11.07
N PHE A 99 -4.31 -15.33 10.86
CA PHE A 99 -4.22 -14.01 10.26
C PHE A 99 -3.33 -14.00 9.03
N PHE A 100 -3.75 -13.22 8.03
CA PHE A 100 -2.88 -12.72 6.99
C PHE A 100 -2.30 -11.37 7.43
N ASN A 101 -0.98 -11.28 7.40
CA ASN A 101 -0.24 -10.06 7.72
C ASN A 101 0.38 -9.50 6.44
N LEU A 102 0.74 -8.21 6.46
CA LEU A 102 1.29 -7.50 5.30
C LEU A 102 0.37 -7.47 4.05
N GLY A 103 -0.96 -7.49 4.25
CA GLY A 103 -1.93 -7.32 3.18
C GLY A 103 -2.16 -5.85 2.86
N LEU A 104 -1.67 -5.39 1.70
CA LEU A 104 -1.86 -4.03 1.21
C LEU A 104 -3.30 -3.87 0.71
N THR A 105 -4.10 -3.17 1.50
CA THR A 105 -5.53 -2.98 1.27
C THR A 105 -5.75 -1.71 0.47
N HIS A 106 -6.31 -1.89 -0.72
CA HIS A 106 -6.67 -0.84 -1.65
C HIS A 106 -8.15 -0.55 -1.52
N THR A 107 -8.48 0.72 -1.34
CA THR A 107 -9.86 1.22 -1.42
C THR A 107 -9.89 2.48 -2.26
N LYS A 108 -11.08 2.85 -2.74
CA LYS A 108 -11.30 4.15 -3.38
C LYS A 108 -12.45 4.86 -2.71
N HIS A 109 -12.32 6.16 -2.56
CA HIS A 109 -13.41 7.00 -2.10
C HIS A 109 -14.59 6.88 -3.09
N PRO A 110 -15.81 6.52 -2.65
CA PRO A 110 -16.94 6.26 -3.56
C PRO A 110 -17.37 7.45 -4.41
N GLU A 111 -17.08 8.68 -3.96
CA GLU A 111 -17.43 9.93 -4.67
C GLU A 111 -16.27 10.50 -5.47
N THR A 112 -15.12 10.75 -4.84
CA THR A 112 -13.97 11.41 -5.48
C THR A 112 -13.08 10.46 -6.28
N GLY A 113 -13.20 9.15 -6.07
CA GLY A 113 -12.35 8.13 -6.69
C GLY A 113 -10.90 8.10 -6.17
N VAL A 114 -10.56 8.95 -5.20
CA VAL A 114 -9.24 8.99 -4.55
C VAL A 114 -8.92 7.64 -3.94
N ARG A 115 -7.72 7.13 -4.23
CA ARG A 115 -7.24 5.84 -3.72
C ARG A 115 -6.63 6.02 -2.33
N ASN A 116 -6.75 4.98 -1.52
CA ASN A 116 -5.95 4.80 -0.30
C ASN A 116 -5.29 3.42 -0.33
N LEU A 117 -4.08 3.34 0.20
CA LEU A 117 -3.31 2.12 0.36
C LEU A 117 -2.92 1.90 1.82
N GLY A 118 -3.65 1.04 2.52
CA GLY A 118 -3.43 0.78 3.94
C GLY A 118 -2.89 -0.61 4.23
N LEU A 119 -2.05 -0.72 5.26
CA LEU A 119 -1.65 -2.01 5.84
C LEU A 119 -2.56 -2.37 7.03
N TYR A 120 -3.29 -3.49 6.94
CA TYR A 120 -4.18 -3.94 8.03
C TYR A 120 -3.92 -5.40 8.42
N ARG A 121 -4.31 -5.75 9.65
CA ARG A 121 -4.35 -7.15 10.12
C ARG A 121 -5.66 -7.78 9.64
N LEU A 122 -5.55 -8.94 9.00
CA LEU A 122 -6.65 -9.60 8.28
C LEU A 122 -6.91 -10.97 8.89
N GLN A 123 -7.99 -11.11 9.66
CA GLN A 123 -8.39 -12.37 10.27
C GLN A 123 -9.13 -13.23 9.25
N ARG A 124 -8.71 -14.48 9.07
CA ARG A 124 -9.48 -15.44 8.29
C ARG A 124 -10.63 -15.98 9.14
N HIS A 125 -11.88 -15.81 8.69
CA HIS A 125 -13.05 -16.39 9.36
C HIS A 125 -13.45 -17.73 8.73
N ASP A 126 -13.46 -17.79 7.40
CA ASP A 126 -13.79 -19.00 6.63
C ASP A 126 -13.05 -18.99 5.28
N LYS A 127 -13.45 -19.85 4.35
CA LYS A 127 -12.85 -19.99 3.01
C LYS A 127 -12.96 -18.75 2.13
N ARG A 128 -13.86 -17.81 2.41
CA ARG A 128 -14.12 -16.62 1.58
C ARG A 128 -14.32 -15.32 2.37
N THR A 129 -14.29 -15.39 3.71
CA THR A 129 -14.52 -14.24 4.58
C THR A 129 -13.25 -13.85 5.33
N ILE A 130 -12.85 -12.59 5.20
CA ILE A 130 -11.77 -11.95 5.95
C ILE A 130 -12.34 -10.83 6.81
N GLY A 131 -12.03 -10.87 8.11
CA GLY A 131 -12.22 -9.76 9.03
C GLY A 131 -11.07 -8.77 8.91
N MET A 132 -11.39 -7.51 8.60
CA MET A 132 -10.40 -6.44 8.49
C MET A 132 -10.54 -5.48 9.68
N HIS A 133 -9.49 -5.36 10.48
CA HIS A 133 -9.47 -4.41 11.58
C HIS A 133 -8.98 -3.03 11.11
N TRP A 134 -9.94 -2.15 10.84
CA TRP A 134 -9.73 -0.73 10.51
C TRP A 134 -9.94 0.18 11.73
N GLN A 135 -8.91 0.93 12.12
CA GLN A 135 -9.05 1.96 13.14
C GLN A 135 -9.81 3.17 12.60
N ILE A 136 -10.43 3.94 13.51
CA ILE A 136 -11.35 5.04 13.20
C ILE A 136 -10.72 6.12 12.30
N HIS A 137 -9.42 6.39 12.46
CA HIS A 137 -8.70 7.45 11.75
C HIS A 137 -8.01 6.99 10.45
N LYS A 138 -8.42 5.85 9.87
CA LYS A 138 -7.84 5.34 8.62
C LYS A 138 -8.73 5.69 7.44
N ASP A 139 -8.15 6.11 6.31
CA ASP A 139 -8.92 6.56 5.15
C ASP A 139 -9.83 5.47 4.58
N SER A 140 -9.44 4.19 4.63
CA SER A 140 -10.32 3.07 4.24
C SER A 140 -11.60 3.00 5.07
N ARG A 141 -11.56 3.40 6.34
CA ARG A 141 -12.76 3.48 7.19
C ARG A 141 -13.66 4.63 6.75
N ASN A 142 -13.07 5.78 6.39
CA ASN A 142 -13.80 6.92 5.84
C ASN A 142 -14.47 6.55 4.51
N HIS A 143 -13.76 5.86 3.61
CA HIS A 143 -14.30 5.36 2.35
C HIS A 143 -15.52 4.45 2.58
N TYR A 144 -15.45 3.56 3.57
CA TYR A 144 -16.59 2.71 3.92
C TYR A 144 -17.74 3.48 4.52
N ALA A 145 -17.49 4.48 5.38
CA ALA A 145 -18.55 5.29 5.96
C ALA A 145 -19.36 6.00 4.85
N VAL A 146 -18.70 6.47 3.80
CA VAL A 146 -19.35 7.05 2.61
C VAL A 146 -20.14 5.98 1.83
N ALA A 147 -19.54 4.82 1.56
CA ALA A 147 -20.24 3.73 0.86
C ALA A 147 -21.49 3.25 1.62
N ALA A 148 -21.37 3.11 2.94
CA ALA A 148 -22.47 2.71 3.81
C ALA A 148 -23.62 3.73 3.83
N LYS A 149 -23.31 5.04 3.86
CA LYS A 149 -24.32 6.10 3.74
C LYS A 149 -25.09 6.04 2.41
N ARG A 150 -24.46 5.51 1.36
CA ARG A 150 -25.05 5.32 0.03
C ARG A 150 -25.77 3.97 -0.13
N GLY A 151 -25.73 3.09 0.88
CA GLY A 151 -26.28 1.73 0.77
C GLY A 151 -25.48 0.82 -0.18
N GLU A 152 -24.23 1.17 -0.47
CA GLU A 152 -23.37 0.46 -1.41
C GLU A 152 -22.30 -0.37 -0.69
N ARG A 153 -21.82 -1.44 -1.33
CA ARG A 153 -20.63 -2.17 -0.88
C ARG A 153 -19.38 -1.41 -1.31
N LEU A 154 -18.43 -1.20 -0.40
CA LEU A 154 -17.12 -0.66 -0.76
C LEU A 154 -16.29 -1.74 -1.46
N PRO A 155 -15.83 -1.53 -2.71
CA PRO A 155 -14.88 -2.43 -3.35
C PRO A 155 -13.52 -2.38 -2.65
N VAL A 156 -12.95 -3.54 -2.35
CA VAL A 156 -11.65 -3.68 -1.68
C VAL A 156 -10.80 -4.68 -2.46
N ALA A 157 -9.51 -4.36 -2.63
CA ALA A 157 -8.52 -5.31 -3.14
C ALA A 157 -7.36 -5.42 -2.15
N ILE A 158 -6.94 -6.63 -1.81
CA ILE A 158 -5.82 -6.89 -0.90
C ILE A 158 -4.70 -7.53 -1.70
N ALA A 159 -3.52 -6.90 -1.71
CA ALA A 159 -2.34 -7.42 -2.39
C ALA A 159 -1.30 -7.89 -1.36
N PHE A 160 -0.70 -9.05 -1.61
CA PHE A 160 0.39 -9.61 -0.81
C PHE A 160 1.65 -9.72 -1.68
N GLY A 161 2.83 -9.62 -1.05
CA GLY A 161 4.10 -9.76 -1.77
C GLY A 161 4.42 -8.60 -2.73
N CYS A 162 3.90 -7.40 -2.45
CA CYS A 162 4.18 -6.21 -3.24
C CYS A 162 5.67 -5.79 -3.15
N PRO A 163 6.16 -4.97 -4.11
CA PRO A 163 7.51 -4.42 -4.03
C PRO A 163 7.77 -3.71 -2.69
N PRO A 164 8.98 -3.82 -2.11
CA PRO A 164 9.25 -3.31 -0.77
C PRO A 164 8.96 -1.82 -0.56
N ALA A 165 9.24 -0.97 -1.56
CA ALA A 165 8.95 0.45 -1.51
C ALA A 165 7.44 0.73 -1.38
N VAL A 166 6.60 -0.01 -2.10
CA VAL A 166 5.13 0.11 -2.04
C VAL A 166 4.60 -0.38 -0.70
N THR A 167 5.13 -1.50 -0.20
CA THR A 167 4.79 -1.99 1.15
C THR A 167 5.14 -0.97 2.23
N TYR A 168 6.32 -0.38 2.17
CA TYR A 168 6.72 0.67 3.09
C TYR A 168 5.83 1.92 2.97
N ALA A 169 5.57 2.39 1.74
CA ALA A 169 4.70 3.52 1.46
C ALA A 169 3.30 3.37 2.07
N SER A 170 2.71 2.17 2.02
CA SER A 170 1.39 1.88 2.62
C SER A 170 1.33 2.02 4.15
N THR A 171 2.49 2.15 4.81
CA THR A 171 2.59 2.38 6.26
C THR A 171 2.97 3.81 6.61
N ALA A 172 3.45 4.59 5.63
CA ALA A 172 3.90 5.95 5.84
C ALA A 172 2.70 6.87 6.16
N PRO A 173 2.83 7.78 7.13
CA PRO A 173 1.79 8.75 7.45
C PRO A 173 1.83 9.90 6.43
N LEU A 174 1.40 9.61 5.21
CA LEU A 174 1.34 10.61 4.14
C LEU A 174 0.10 11.48 4.29
N PRO A 175 0.14 12.76 3.84
CA PRO A 175 -1.07 13.56 3.72
C PRO A 175 -2.08 12.86 2.81
N GLY A 176 -3.38 12.91 3.14
CA GLY A 176 -4.41 12.14 2.42
C GLY A 176 -4.63 12.52 0.94
N HIS A 177 -3.98 13.56 0.43
CA HIS A 177 -3.98 13.91 -1.00
C HIS A 177 -2.79 13.31 -1.77
N LEU A 178 -1.79 12.77 -1.08
CA LEU A 178 -0.61 12.16 -1.69
C LEU A 178 -0.83 10.66 -1.86
N ASP A 179 -0.72 10.17 -3.09
CA ASP A 179 -0.90 8.76 -3.42
C ASP A 179 0.33 7.94 -2.99
N GLU A 180 0.12 6.84 -2.28
CA GLU A 180 1.22 6.00 -1.78
C GLU A 180 2.04 5.38 -2.93
N TYR A 181 1.44 5.17 -4.10
CA TYR A 181 2.18 4.73 -5.28
C TYR A 181 3.08 5.83 -5.83
N LEU A 182 2.67 7.09 -5.72
CA LEU A 182 3.48 8.24 -6.11
C LEU A 182 4.68 8.39 -5.17
N PHE A 183 4.47 8.14 -3.87
CA PHE A 183 5.54 8.13 -2.88
C PHE A 183 6.53 6.98 -3.08
N ALA A 184 6.04 5.82 -3.53
CA ALA A 184 6.86 4.62 -3.72
C ALA A 184 7.73 4.63 -4.99
N GLY A 185 7.33 5.39 -6.02
CA GLY A 185 8.04 5.52 -7.30
C GLY A 185 9.20 6.50 -7.24
#